data_AF-A0A5P8MXP7-F1
#
_entry.id   AF-A0A5P8MXP7-F1
#
_cell.length_a   1.000
_cell.length_b   1.000
_cell.length_c   1.000
_cell.angle_alpha   90.00
_cell.angle_beta   90.00
_cell.angle_gamma   90.00
#
_symmetry.space_group_name_H-M   'P 1'
#
loop_
_entity.id
_entity.type
_entity.pdbx_description
1 polymer ?
#
loop_
_entity_poly.entity_id
_entity_poly.type
_entity_poly.pdbx_seq_one_letter_code
_entity_poly.pdbx_strand_id
1 'polypeptide(L)'
;MLLSPPVRPLTRRLFFLAALLLASAPAPLHAQAAAPAAPPAQTVPAPDAPAAGAPSTDAQAAPAPATPAPAPEAGPADPAPQDDGGPLDDDALVAPPVVDPKGVDTQTVTPAPDPLKRPDGFGDEAVLKPVPVLMKKAHASWDEAFETIVATLRDIDAELARLKLKANGASFIIYTATDDLGFDFEAAVPFEGATTEKPQNGAEFSASPAGRALRFTHRGPYDAMDPTYEQIANLLDAKDLEAQDLYVEEYRSDPRTTPPDDLVIDIWVPLK
;
A
#
# COMPACT_ATOMS: atom_id res chain seq x y z
N MET A 1 35.63 -49.56 18.34
CA MET A 1 34.69 -48.89 19.25
C MET A 1 34.35 -47.54 18.64
N LEU A 2 33.12 -47.41 18.12
CA LEU A 2 32.58 -46.20 17.52
C LEU A 2 32.24 -45.20 18.63
N LEU A 3 32.72 -43.97 18.55
CA LEU A 3 32.28 -42.86 19.40
C LEU A 3 31.63 -41.78 18.53
N SER A 4 30.42 -41.43 18.89
CA SER A 4 29.46 -40.52 18.25
C SER A 4 29.98 -39.09 17.96
N PRO A 5 29.36 -38.36 17.01
CA PRO A 5 29.68 -36.95 16.74
C PRO A 5 29.01 -35.99 17.75
N PRO A 6 29.58 -34.79 18.00
CA PRO A 6 28.93 -33.78 18.83
C PRO A 6 27.88 -32.98 18.05
N VAL A 7 26.78 -32.73 18.77
CA VAL A 7 25.56 -32.01 18.41
C VAL A 7 25.79 -30.49 18.37
N ARG A 8 25.16 -29.82 17.39
CA ARG A 8 25.09 -28.35 17.24
C ARG A 8 24.41 -27.69 18.45
N PRO A 9 24.79 -26.47 18.83
CA PRO A 9 23.84 -25.52 19.37
C PRO A 9 23.40 -24.51 18.32
N LEU A 10 22.09 -24.50 18.13
CA LEU A 10 21.26 -23.60 17.35
C LEU A 10 21.37 -22.17 17.90
N THR A 11 22.02 -21.25 17.18
CA THR A 11 22.09 -19.84 17.58
C THR A 11 20.75 -19.17 17.31
N ARG A 12 19.95 -19.12 18.38
CA ARG A 12 18.81 -18.26 18.69
C ARG A 12 18.82 -16.96 17.87
N ARG A 13 18.01 -16.88 16.81
CA ARG A 13 17.67 -15.59 16.19
C ARG A 13 16.63 -14.91 17.06
N LEU A 14 16.97 -13.69 17.43
CA LEU A 14 16.31 -12.83 18.39
C LEU A 14 14.97 -12.36 17.81
N PHE A 15 13.88 -12.72 18.49
CA PHE A 15 12.55 -12.16 18.27
C PHE A 15 12.59 -10.67 18.56
N PHE A 16 12.23 -9.82 17.60
CA PHE A 16 11.87 -8.43 17.86
C PHE A 16 10.41 -8.24 17.46
N LEU A 17 9.57 -8.31 18.49
CA LEU A 17 8.20 -7.81 18.51
C LEU A 17 8.31 -6.30 18.79
N ALA A 18 7.96 -5.45 17.84
CA ALA A 18 7.85 -4.01 18.07
C ALA A 18 6.38 -3.62 18.05
N ALA A 19 5.85 -3.40 19.24
CA ALA A 19 4.51 -2.93 19.51
C ALA A 19 4.34 -1.48 19.07
N LEU A 20 3.23 -1.22 18.39
CA LEU A 20 2.71 0.08 17.99
C LEU A 20 2.27 0.86 19.25
N LEU A 21 2.84 2.05 19.45
CA LEU A 21 2.38 3.03 20.45
C LEU A 21 2.14 4.38 19.78
N LEU A 22 0.88 4.79 19.83
CA LEU A 22 0.33 6.08 19.39
C LEU A 22 1.02 7.27 20.07
N ALA A 23 1.41 8.28 19.29
CA ALA A 23 1.49 9.66 19.74
C ALA A 23 1.19 10.62 18.57
N SER A 24 0.19 11.47 18.77
CA SER A 24 -0.33 12.45 17.83
C SER A 24 0.46 13.78 17.87
N ALA A 25 0.59 14.43 16.71
CA ALA A 25 0.48 15.90 16.55
C ALA A 25 0.47 16.30 15.06
N PRO A 26 -0.36 17.27 14.62
CA PRO A 26 -0.50 17.70 13.24
C PRO A 26 0.28 18.98 12.92
N ALA A 27 0.77 19.14 11.69
CA ALA A 27 1.14 20.43 11.09
C ALA A 27 1.37 20.30 9.56
N PRO A 28 1.31 21.37 8.75
CA PRO A 28 0.40 21.44 7.62
C PRO A 28 1.04 21.41 6.23
N LEU A 29 0.18 21.13 5.25
CA LEU A 29 0.32 21.46 3.83
C LEU A 29 0.99 22.82 3.61
N HIS A 30 2.02 22.83 2.75
CA HIS A 30 2.28 23.98 1.87
C HIS A 30 2.06 23.54 0.43
N ALA A 31 0.94 24.00 -0.13
CA ALA A 31 0.72 24.07 -1.56
C ALA A 31 1.59 25.20 -2.12
N GLN A 32 2.50 24.87 -3.04
CA GLN A 32 3.14 25.87 -3.90
C GLN A 32 2.75 25.55 -5.35
N ALA A 33 1.75 26.27 -5.85
CA ALA A 33 1.50 26.36 -7.27
C ALA A 33 2.46 27.39 -7.89
N ALA A 34 3.22 26.99 -8.90
CA ALA A 34 3.82 27.89 -9.88
C ALA A 34 3.94 27.19 -11.23
N ALA A 35 3.22 27.73 -12.21
CA ALA A 35 3.20 27.29 -13.60
C ALA A 35 4.38 27.90 -14.41
N PRO A 36 4.44 27.74 -15.74
CA PRO A 36 5.47 27.01 -16.47
C PRO A 36 6.60 27.90 -17.01
N ALA A 37 7.81 27.35 -17.18
CA ALA A 37 8.84 27.95 -18.00
C ALA A 37 9.43 26.89 -18.96
N ALA A 38 9.33 27.21 -20.24
CA ALA A 38 9.80 26.43 -21.38
C ALA A 38 11.35 26.41 -21.47
N PRO A 39 11.94 25.50 -22.28
CA PRO A 39 13.30 24.99 -22.10
C PRO A 39 14.37 25.82 -22.83
N PRO A 40 15.66 25.66 -22.47
CA PRO A 40 16.74 25.83 -23.43
C PRO A 40 17.42 24.50 -23.79
N ALA A 41 17.88 24.50 -25.03
CA ALA A 41 18.46 23.42 -25.80
C ALA A 41 19.76 22.80 -25.24
N GLN A 42 19.93 21.56 -25.69
CA GLN A 42 21.10 20.69 -25.70
C GLN A 42 22.44 21.41 -25.98
N THR A 43 23.49 20.99 -25.27
CA THR A 43 24.87 20.95 -25.80
C THR A 43 25.62 19.72 -25.25
N VAL A 44 26.42 19.13 -26.14
CA VAL A 44 27.09 17.81 -26.11
C VAL A 44 28.38 17.85 -25.26
N PRO A 45 28.88 16.72 -24.70
CA PRO A 45 29.95 16.69 -23.68
C PRO A 45 31.36 16.48 -24.25
N ALA A 46 32.40 16.75 -23.43
CA ALA A 46 33.61 15.95 -23.15
C ALA A 46 34.74 16.85 -22.54
N PRO A 47 35.92 16.32 -22.11
CA PRO A 47 36.21 15.88 -20.74
C PRO A 47 37.48 16.54 -20.13
N ASP A 48 37.71 16.41 -18.82
CA ASP A 48 39.01 16.05 -18.20
C ASP A 48 38.98 16.22 -16.66
N ALA A 49 39.68 15.32 -15.98
CA ALA A 49 39.89 15.25 -14.52
C ALA A 49 41.18 16.02 -14.10
N PRO A 50 41.76 15.80 -12.91
CA PRO A 50 41.27 15.86 -11.53
C PRO A 50 42.06 16.90 -10.68
N ALA A 51 41.55 17.35 -9.53
CA ALA A 51 42.44 17.87 -8.46
C ALA A 51 41.79 17.85 -7.07
N ALA A 52 42.55 17.31 -6.12
CA ALA A 52 42.28 17.25 -4.70
C ALA A 52 42.61 18.57 -3.97
N GLY A 53 41.98 18.80 -2.81
CA GLY A 53 42.38 19.85 -1.88
C GLY A 53 41.40 20.00 -0.70
N ALA A 54 41.78 19.48 0.46
CA ALA A 54 41.08 19.62 1.74
C ALA A 54 41.47 20.96 2.46
N PRO A 55 41.26 21.12 3.77
CA PRO A 55 40.04 21.58 4.46
C PRO A 55 40.30 22.86 5.31
N SER A 56 39.26 23.46 5.92
CA SER A 56 39.29 24.22 7.20
C SER A 56 37.85 24.63 7.57
N THR A 57 37.22 24.23 8.69
CA THR A 57 37.28 24.80 10.08
C THR A 57 37.18 26.32 10.09
N ASP A 58 36.34 27.02 10.85
CA ASP A 58 35.57 26.88 12.10
C ASP A 58 34.24 27.69 11.91
N ALA A 59 33.21 27.78 12.76
CA ALA A 59 33.19 27.90 14.21
C ALA A 59 31.75 27.76 14.73
N GLN A 60 31.67 27.18 15.91
CA GLN A 60 30.53 27.06 16.80
C GLN A 60 30.20 28.40 17.47
N ALA A 61 28.91 28.78 17.57
CA ALA A 61 28.43 29.74 18.54
C ALA A 61 26.99 29.42 18.99
N ALA A 62 26.84 29.27 20.31
CA ALA A 62 25.64 28.95 21.07
C ALA A 62 24.67 30.16 21.19
N PRO A 63 23.44 29.98 21.73
CA PRO A 63 22.28 30.85 21.49
C PRO A 63 21.99 31.92 22.57
N ALA A 64 20.91 32.69 22.32
CA ALA A 64 20.18 33.67 23.16
C ALA A 64 20.59 35.15 22.98
N PRO A 65 19.70 36.16 23.16
CA PRO A 65 18.44 36.16 23.93
C PRO A 65 17.19 36.75 23.23
N ALA A 66 16.04 36.56 23.88
CA ALA A 66 14.74 37.14 23.53
C ALA A 66 14.59 38.59 24.03
N THR A 67 13.84 39.44 23.31
CA THR A 67 12.90 40.46 23.84
C THR A 67 12.07 41.08 22.69
N PRO A 68 10.94 41.79 22.95
CA PRO A 68 9.67 41.58 22.23
C PRO A 68 9.19 42.83 21.46
N ALA A 69 8.17 42.68 20.62
CA ALA A 69 7.49 43.80 19.95
C ALA A 69 6.00 43.42 19.65
N PRO A 70 5.10 44.38 19.35
CA PRO A 70 4.11 44.87 20.30
C PRO A 70 2.65 44.52 19.92
N ALA A 71 1.74 44.89 20.82
CA ALA A 71 0.28 44.69 20.79
C ALA A 71 -0.45 45.31 19.58
N PRO A 72 -1.72 44.90 19.39
CA PRO A 72 -2.79 45.87 19.22
C PRO A 72 -3.93 45.68 20.25
N GLU A 73 -4.25 46.77 20.95
CA GLU A 73 -5.59 47.09 21.48
C GLU A 73 -6.60 47.22 20.31
N ALA A 74 -7.92 47.15 20.44
CA ALA A 74 -8.86 46.70 21.47
C ALA A 74 -10.23 46.66 20.76
N GLY A 75 -11.13 45.77 21.18
CA GLY A 75 -12.55 45.80 20.83
C GLY A 75 -13.36 45.23 22.00
N PRO A 76 -14.50 45.82 22.37
CA PRO A 76 -15.01 45.78 23.74
C PRO A 76 -15.62 44.44 24.13
N ALA A 77 -15.50 44.15 25.42
CA ALA A 77 -16.09 43.03 26.13
C ALA A 77 -17.61 43.17 26.24
N ASP A 78 -18.31 42.03 26.13
CA ASP A 78 -19.64 41.85 26.73
C ASP A 78 -19.55 40.83 27.88
N PRO A 79 -20.32 41.03 28.96
CA PRO A 79 -20.14 40.35 30.23
C PRO A 79 -20.85 39.00 30.31
N ALA A 80 -20.44 38.23 31.31
CA ALA A 80 -21.00 36.93 31.69
C ALA A 80 -22.52 36.98 31.95
N PRO A 81 -23.26 35.89 31.70
CA PRO A 81 -24.67 35.84 32.01
C PRO A 81 -24.89 35.83 33.52
N GLN A 82 -25.60 36.84 34.01
CA GLN A 82 -26.20 36.86 35.34
C GLN A 82 -27.42 35.95 35.35
N ASP A 83 -27.47 35.09 36.36
CA ASP A 83 -28.64 34.37 36.83
C ASP A 83 -29.54 35.39 37.56
N ASP A 84 -30.65 35.77 36.93
CA ASP A 84 -31.70 36.58 37.56
C ASP A 84 -33.04 35.86 37.30
N GLY A 85 -33.56 35.28 38.38
CA GLY A 85 -34.86 34.64 38.40
C GLY A 85 -35.97 35.65 38.13
N GLY A 86 -36.74 35.39 37.08
CA GLY A 86 -38.01 36.03 36.79
C GLY A 86 -38.91 35.05 36.02
N PRO A 87 -40.25 35.08 36.21
CA PRO A 87 -41.14 34.08 35.63
C PRO A 87 -41.12 34.18 34.10
N LEU A 88 -40.89 33.05 33.43
CA LEU A 88 -40.96 32.96 31.98
C LEU A 88 -42.42 33.12 31.56
N ASP A 89 -42.74 34.20 30.85
CA ASP A 89 -44.00 34.31 30.11
C ASP A 89 -43.95 33.31 28.93
N ASP A 90 -44.89 32.36 28.91
CA ASP A 90 -44.88 31.14 28.10
C ASP A 90 -45.17 31.33 26.59
N ASP A 91 -45.11 32.55 26.04
CA ASP A 91 -45.78 32.88 24.76
C ASP A 91 -44.85 33.28 23.58
N ALA A 92 -43.56 32.93 23.62
CA ALA A 92 -42.64 33.26 22.50
C ALA A 92 -41.53 32.26 22.20
N LEU A 93 -41.74 30.95 22.44
CA LEU A 93 -40.84 29.91 21.92
C LEU A 93 -41.32 29.46 20.54
N VAL A 94 -40.76 30.04 19.48
CA VAL A 94 -40.85 29.45 18.14
C VAL A 94 -40.01 28.17 18.16
N ALA A 95 -40.70 27.03 18.16
CA ALA A 95 -40.05 25.73 18.04
C ALA A 95 -39.19 25.68 16.75
N PRO A 96 -37.98 25.09 16.78
CA PRO A 96 -37.26 24.76 15.56
C PRO A 96 -38.16 23.88 14.69
N PRO A 97 -38.11 24.00 13.35
CA PRO A 97 -38.98 23.23 12.47
C PRO A 97 -38.80 21.75 12.76
N VAL A 98 -39.88 21.12 13.23
CA VAL A 98 -39.97 19.67 13.38
C VAL A 98 -39.92 19.09 11.98
N VAL A 99 -38.78 18.50 11.62
CA VAL A 99 -38.65 17.76 10.37
C VAL A 99 -39.54 16.53 10.52
N ASP A 100 -40.60 16.45 9.72
CA ASP A 100 -41.52 15.33 9.70
C ASP A 100 -40.73 14.05 9.34
N PRO A 101 -40.63 13.03 10.21
CA PRO A 101 -39.82 11.84 9.96
C PRO A 101 -40.33 11.00 8.77
N LYS A 102 -41.45 11.39 8.16
CA LYS A 102 -42.05 10.73 7.00
C LYS A 102 -41.43 11.09 5.64
N GLY A 103 -40.39 11.94 5.62
CA GLY A 103 -39.75 12.40 4.38
C GLY A 103 -38.28 12.03 4.21
N VAL A 104 -37.68 11.25 5.11
CA VAL A 104 -36.34 10.70 4.88
C VAL A 104 -36.45 9.40 4.11
N ASP A 105 -36.05 9.42 2.83
CA ASP A 105 -35.83 8.23 2.03
C ASP A 105 -34.72 7.40 2.68
N THR A 106 -35.10 6.51 3.60
CA THR A 106 -34.19 5.50 4.14
C THR A 106 -34.01 4.43 3.07
N GLN A 107 -32.91 4.49 2.32
CA GLN A 107 -32.47 3.32 1.57
C GLN A 107 -32.16 2.21 2.56
N THR A 108 -32.93 1.13 2.46
CA THR A 108 -32.62 -0.12 3.15
C THR A 108 -31.38 -0.71 2.48
N VAL A 109 -30.22 -0.49 3.10
CA VAL A 109 -29.00 -1.24 2.72
C VAL A 109 -29.26 -2.67 3.15
N THR A 110 -29.45 -3.55 2.17
CA THR A 110 -29.52 -4.99 2.42
C THR A 110 -28.23 -5.38 3.15
N PRO A 111 -28.29 -6.08 4.30
CA PRO A 111 -27.07 -6.55 4.96
C PRO A 111 -26.23 -7.30 3.93
N ALA A 112 -24.96 -6.91 3.77
CA ALA A 112 -24.06 -7.63 2.90
C ALA A 112 -24.09 -9.11 3.31
N PRO A 113 -24.17 -10.05 2.35
CA PRO A 113 -24.06 -11.47 2.68
C PRO A 113 -22.77 -11.70 3.47
N ASP A 114 -22.79 -12.67 4.39
CA ASP A 114 -21.61 -13.12 5.13
C ASP A 114 -20.43 -13.20 4.15
N PRO A 115 -19.42 -12.32 4.27
CA PRO A 115 -18.43 -12.16 3.23
C PRO A 115 -17.46 -13.35 3.18
N LEU A 116 -17.56 -14.27 4.14
CA LEU A 116 -16.92 -15.59 4.12
C LEU A 116 -17.69 -16.63 3.28
N LYS A 117 -18.96 -16.38 2.95
CA LYS A 117 -19.81 -17.26 2.12
C LYS A 117 -19.97 -16.70 0.72
N ARG A 118 -18.86 -16.68 -0.02
CA ARG A 118 -18.84 -16.29 -1.44
C ARG A 118 -18.93 -17.52 -2.36
N PRO A 119 -19.46 -17.38 -3.58
CA PRO A 119 -19.60 -18.49 -4.52
C PRO A 119 -18.25 -19.13 -4.90
N ASP A 120 -17.14 -18.38 -4.83
CA ASP A 120 -15.79 -18.89 -5.08
C ASP A 120 -15.07 -19.38 -3.81
N GLY A 121 -15.74 -19.37 -2.65
CA GLY A 121 -15.14 -19.59 -1.35
C GLY A 121 -14.41 -18.37 -0.77
N PHE A 122 -13.98 -18.49 0.49
CA PHE A 122 -13.15 -17.50 1.19
C PHE A 122 -12.22 -18.25 2.15
N GLY A 123 -10.94 -18.36 1.79
CA GLY A 123 -9.95 -19.10 2.59
C GLY A 123 -9.96 -20.60 2.32
N ASP A 124 -10.21 -20.99 1.08
CA ASP A 124 -10.11 -22.39 0.68
C ASP A 124 -8.65 -22.83 0.66
N GLU A 125 -8.36 -24.00 1.22
CA GLU A 125 -7.05 -24.63 1.08
C GLU A 125 -6.80 -25.00 -0.38
N ALA A 126 -5.67 -24.56 -0.91
CA ALA A 126 -5.27 -24.81 -2.27
C ALA A 126 -3.75 -24.95 -2.39
N VAL A 127 -3.31 -25.35 -3.58
CA VAL A 127 -1.88 -25.55 -3.88
C VAL A 127 -1.51 -24.67 -5.05
N LEU A 128 -0.60 -23.73 -4.80
CA LEU A 128 0.08 -22.97 -5.84
C LEU A 128 0.98 -23.92 -6.64
N LYS A 129 0.72 -23.99 -7.94
CA LYS A 129 1.50 -24.80 -8.88
C LYS A 129 2.50 -23.88 -9.58
N PRO A 130 3.82 -24.16 -9.51
CA PRO A 130 4.80 -23.32 -10.15
C PRO A 130 4.65 -23.37 -11.66
N VAL A 131 4.66 -22.20 -12.30
CA VAL A 131 4.70 -22.04 -13.75
C VAL A 131 5.90 -21.19 -14.17
N PRO A 132 6.46 -21.36 -15.38
CA PRO A 132 7.52 -20.48 -15.87
C PRO A 132 6.99 -19.06 -16.06
N VAL A 133 7.70 -18.08 -15.52
CA VAL A 133 7.31 -16.66 -15.56
C VAL A 133 8.49 -15.79 -15.99
N LEU A 134 8.19 -14.70 -16.68
CA LEU A 134 9.09 -13.58 -16.79
C LEU A 134 8.72 -12.61 -15.67
N MET A 135 9.70 -12.29 -14.83
CA MET A 135 9.49 -11.57 -13.58
C MET A 135 10.28 -10.27 -13.57
N LYS A 136 9.75 -9.22 -12.96
CA LYS A 136 10.41 -7.93 -12.80
C LYS A 136 10.12 -7.35 -11.41
N LYS A 137 11.17 -6.87 -10.75
CA LYS A 137 11.09 -6.19 -9.45
C LYS A 137 10.69 -4.73 -9.63
N ALA A 138 9.85 -4.25 -8.73
CA ALA A 138 9.46 -2.85 -8.65
C ALA A 138 9.11 -2.48 -7.21
N HIS A 139 9.09 -1.17 -6.97
CA HIS A 139 8.62 -0.56 -5.74
C HIS A 139 7.48 0.38 -6.10
N ALA A 140 6.43 0.43 -5.27
CA ALA A 140 5.34 1.37 -5.44
C ALA A 140 4.98 2.02 -4.11
N SER A 141 4.58 3.29 -4.16
CA SER A 141 3.89 3.94 -3.06
C SER A 141 2.43 3.47 -3.00
N TRP A 142 1.77 3.66 -1.86
CA TRP A 142 0.35 3.33 -1.73
C TRP A 142 -0.54 4.14 -2.69
N ASP A 143 -0.20 5.41 -2.93
CA ASP A 143 -0.96 6.31 -3.83
C ASP A 143 -0.86 5.89 -5.32
N GLU A 144 0.29 5.34 -5.73
CA GLU A 144 0.57 4.97 -7.14
C GLU A 144 0.61 3.45 -7.34
N ALA A 145 0.10 2.68 -6.37
CA ALA A 145 0.21 1.22 -6.31
C ALA A 145 -0.28 0.54 -7.60
N PHE A 146 -1.54 0.76 -7.95
CA PHE A 146 -2.17 0.12 -9.10
C PHE A 146 -1.54 0.58 -10.43
N GLU A 147 -1.23 1.87 -10.56
CA GLU A 147 -0.56 2.42 -11.75
C GLU A 147 0.82 1.77 -11.96
N THR A 148 1.62 1.68 -10.90
CA THR A 148 2.97 1.11 -10.93
C THR A 148 2.94 -0.39 -11.25
N ILE A 149 1.97 -1.12 -10.69
CA ILE A 149 1.72 -2.53 -11.01
C ILE A 149 1.42 -2.70 -12.51
N VAL A 150 0.47 -1.93 -13.04
CA VAL A 150 0.08 -2.00 -14.47
C VAL A 150 1.23 -1.61 -15.39
N ALA A 151 2.01 -0.58 -15.04
CA ALA A 151 3.18 -0.15 -15.79
C ALA A 151 4.26 -1.26 -15.82
N THR A 152 4.53 -1.88 -14.67
CA THR A 152 5.51 -2.97 -14.56
C THR A 152 5.08 -4.18 -15.40
N LEU A 153 3.80 -4.54 -15.39
CA LEU A 153 3.28 -5.62 -16.25
C LEU A 153 3.42 -5.30 -17.75
N ARG A 154 3.21 -4.05 -18.16
CA ARG A 154 3.41 -3.61 -19.54
C ARG A 154 4.88 -3.68 -19.97
N ASP A 155 5.81 -3.38 -19.06
CA ASP A 155 7.24 -3.56 -19.32
C ASP A 155 7.60 -5.03 -19.53
N ILE A 156 7.00 -5.93 -18.74
CA ILE A 156 7.18 -7.38 -18.91
C ILE A 156 6.61 -7.84 -20.26
N ASP A 157 5.45 -7.33 -20.68
CA ASP A 157 4.88 -7.66 -22.00
C ASP A 157 5.78 -7.23 -23.16
N ALA A 158 6.35 -6.02 -23.07
CA ALA A 158 7.29 -5.51 -24.06
C ALA A 158 8.53 -6.41 -24.16
N GLU A 159 9.02 -6.89 -23.02
CA GLU A 159 10.16 -7.80 -22.96
C GLU A 159 9.81 -9.20 -23.48
N LEU A 160 8.63 -9.75 -23.14
CA LEU A 160 8.14 -11.01 -23.73
C LEU A 160 8.06 -10.92 -25.26
N ALA A 161 7.51 -9.81 -25.78
CA ALA A 161 7.44 -9.57 -27.22
C ALA A 161 8.81 -9.51 -27.87
N ARG A 162 9.79 -8.82 -27.25
CA ARG A 162 11.18 -8.76 -27.72
C ARG A 162 11.82 -10.15 -27.77
N LEU A 163 11.59 -10.94 -26.72
CA LEU A 163 12.07 -12.31 -26.59
C LEU A 163 11.33 -13.32 -27.47
N LYS A 164 10.24 -12.90 -28.16
CA LYS A 164 9.34 -13.74 -28.95
C LYS A 164 8.69 -14.85 -28.14
N LEU A 165 8.43 -14.57 -26.87
CA LEU A 165 7.68 -15.43 -25.95
C LEU A 165 6.23 -14.98 -25.91
N LYS A 166 5.32 -15.93 -25.68
CA LYS A 166 3.89 -15.64 -25.60
C LYS A 166 3.44 -15.72 -24.15
N ALA A 167 2.79 -14.67 -23.65
CA ALA A 167 2.14 -14.72 -22.35
C ALA A 167 1.08 -15.83 -22.31
N ASN A 168 1.07 -16.63 -21.24
CA ASN A 168 0.16 -17.76 -21.05
C ASN A 168 -0.24 -17.92 -19.59
N GLY A 169 -1.23 -17.15 -19.15
CA GLY A 169 -1.82 -17.27 -17.82
C GLY A 169 -2.16 -15.93 -17.20
N ALA A 170 -2.68 -15.97 -15.98
CA ALA A 170 -2.90 -14.79 -15.14
C ALA A 170 -1.56 -14.21 -14.67
N SER A 171 -1.49 -12.88 -14.57
CA SER A 171 -0.33 -12.20 -13.99
C SER A 171 -0.32 -12.37 -12.48
N PHE A 172 0.88 -12.44 -11.91
CA PHE A 172 1.11 -12.49 -10.48
C PHE A 172 1.75 -11.19 -9.98
N ILE A 173 1.37 -10.76 -8.79
CA ILE A 173 2.07 -9.74 -8.00
C ILE A 173 2.46 -10.39 -6.67
N ILE A 174 3.75 -10.44 -6.40
CA ILE A 174 4.32 -11.14 -5.25
C ILE A 174 4.91 -10.08 -4.33
N TYR A 175 4.27 -9.84 -3.19
CA TYR A 175 4.69 -8.81 -2.24
C TYR A 175 5.83 -9.34 -1.38
N THR A 176 6.99 -8.69 -1.48
CA THR A 176 8.24 -9.13 -0.84
C THR A 176 8.60 -8.31 0.40
N ALA A 177 8.15 -7.05 0.46
CA ALA A 177 8.25 -6.19 1.62
C ALA A 177 7.14 -5.13 1.56
N THR A 178 6.66 -4.69 2.73
CA THR A 178 5.65 -3.63 2.87
C THR A 178 6.02 -2.75 4.07
N ASP A 179 5.76 -1.45 3.97
CA ASP A 179 5.89 -0.48 5.05
C ASP A 179 4.86 0.65 4.92
N ASP A 180 4.96 1.68 5.77
CA ASP A 180 4.01 2.80 5.80
C ASP A 180 4.08 3.70 4.54
N LEU A 181 5.14 3.62 3.74
CA LEU A 181 5.35 4.45 2.56
C LEU A 181 5.00 3.71 1.26
N GLY A 182 5.12 2.39 1.25
CA GLY A 182 4.81 1.59 0.09
C GLY A 182 5.19 0.13 0.24
N PHE A 183 5.52 -0.49 -0.89
CA PHE A 183 5.84 -1.91 -0.94
C PHE A 183 6.78 -2.26 -2.09
N ASP A 184 7.60 -3.28 -1.85
CA ASP A 184 8.41 -3.94 -2.86
C ASP A 184 7.71 -5.19 -3.35
N PHE A 185 7.62 -5.34 -4.67
CA PHE A 185 6.97 -6.48 -5.30
C PHE A 185 7.74 -7.02 -6.49
N GLU A 186 7.48 -8.29 -6.79
CA GLU A 186 7.86 -8.97 -8.01
C GLU A 186 6.59 -9.17 -8.85
N ALA A 187 6.51 -8.48 -9.99
CA ALA A 187 5.48 -8.77 -10.99
C ALA A 187 5.95 -9.92 -11.87
N ALA A 188 5.07 -10.87 -12.14
CA ALA A 188 5.39 -12.06 -12.92
C ALA A 188 4.30 -12.36 -13.94
N VAL A 189 4.69 -12.54 -15.20
CA VAL A 189 3.79 -12.95 -16.29
C VAL A 189 4.18 -14.35 -16.75
N PRO A 190 3.29 -15.34 -16.59
CA PRO A 190 3.48 -16.67 -17.16
C PRO A 190 3.68 -16.63 -18.66
N PHE A 191 4.55 -17.48 -19.20
CA PHE A 191 4.80 -17.54 -20.63
C PHE A 191 4.97 -18.96 -21.15
N GLU A 192 4.81 -19.08 -22.47
CA GLU A 192 5.14 -20.27 -23.24
C GLU A 192 6.10 -19.94 -24.39
N GLY A 193 6.77 -20.97 -24.90
CA GLY A 193 7.79 -20.87 -25.94
C GLY A 193 9.20 -21.05 -25.40
N ALA A 194 10.17 -20.84 -26.28
CA ALA A 194 11.59 -20.97 -25.94
C ALA A 194 12.38 -19.86 -26.62
N THR A 195 13.39 -19.35 -25.93
CA THR A 195 14.32 -18.37 -26.46
C THR A 195 15.72 -18.66 -25.93
N THR A 196 16.74 -18.27 -26.71
CA THR A 196 18.15 -18.29 -26.28
C THR A 196 18.63 -16.90 -25.85
N GLU A 197 17.80 -15.87 -26.07
CA GLU A 197 18.07 -14.52 -25.64
C GLU A 197 17.84 -14.39 -24.13
N LYS A 198 18.66 -13.54 -23.49
CA LYS A 198 18.50 -13.25 -22.06
C LYS A 198 17.49 -12.11 -21.87
N PRO A 199 16.71 -12.15 -20.78
CA PRO A 199 15.93 -11.00 -20.33
C PRO A 199 16.81 -9.78 -20.08
N GLN A 200 16.24 -8.60 -20.28
CA GLN A 200 16.87 -7.30 -20.11
C GLN A 200 16.03 -6.39 -19.20
N ASN A 201 16.53 -5.19 -18.89
CA ASN A 201 15.80 -4.15 -18.16
C ASN A 201 15.27 -4.58 -16.78
N GLY A 202 16.04 -5.42 -16.08
CA GLY A 202 15.68 -5.93 -14.76
C GLY A 202 14.64 -7.04 -14.77
N ALA A 203 14.23 -7.54 -15.94
CA ALA A 203 13.43 -8.76 -16.04
C ALA A 203 14.31 -10.01 -15.88
N GLU A 204 13.73 -11.10 -15.39
CA GLU A 204 14.39 -12.38 -15.21
C GLU A 204 13.45 -13.56 -15.46
N PHE A 205 13.99 -14.67 -15.96
CA PHE A 205 13.26 -15.93 -16.04
C PHE A 205 13.26 -16.60 -14.66
N SER A 206 12.07 -16.91 -14.17
CA SER A 206 11.90 -17.57 -12.87
C SER A 206 10.70 -18.53 -12.91
N ALA A 207 10.39 -19.13 -11.77
CA ALA A 207 9.16 -19.88 -11.54
C ALA A 207 8.26 -19.07 -10.61
N SER A 208 6.94 -19.15 -10.81
CA SER A 208 5.98 -18.59 -9.85
C SER A 208 6.10 -19.29 -8.48
N PRO A 209 5.62 -18.64 -7.40
CA PRO A 209 5.53 -19.28 -6.09
C PRO A 209 4.77 -20.61 -6.12
N ALA A 210 5.12 -21.50 -5.19
CA ALA A 210 4.60 -22.85 -5.12
C ALA A 210 4.36 -23.28 -3.67
N GLY A 211 3.46 -24.23 -3.47
CA GLY A 211 3.21 -24.84 -2.17
C GLY A 211 1.77 -24.69 -1.70
N ARG A 212 1.52 -25.06 -0.44
CA ARG A 212 0.19 -24.95 0.17
C ARG A 212 -0.09 -23.49 0.54
N ALA A 213 -1.30 -23.05 0.25
CA ALA A 213 -1.77 -21.72 0.55
C ALA A 213 -3.28 -21.74 0.83
N LEU A 214 -3.77 -20.69 1.48
CA LEU A 214 -5.19 -20.34 1.44
C LEU A 214 -5.45 -19.39 0.28
N ARG A 215 -6.60 -19.53 -0.37
CA ARG A 215 -7.01 -18.68 -1.48
C ARG A 215 -8.24 -17.84 -1.13
N PHE A 216 -8.19 -16.56 -1.47
CA PHE A 216 -9.22 -15.57 -1.20
C PHE A 216 -9.48 -14.71 -2.44
N THR A 217 -10.70 -14.69 -2.97
CA THR A 217 -11.00 -13.95 -4.21
C THR A 217 -11.53 -12.54 -3.95
N HIS A 218 -10.75 -11.49 -4.17
CA HIS A 218 -11.27 -10.12 -4.24
C HIS A 218 -12.04 -9.89 -5.56
N ARG A 219 -13.14 -9.12 -5.49
CA ARG A 219 -13.93 -8.70 -6.64
C ARG A 219 -14.28 -7.22 -6.49
N GLY A 220 -13.97 -6.42 -7.49
CA GLY A 220 -14.12 -4.98 -7.44
C GLY A 220 -12.77 -4.27 -7.58
N PRO A 221 -12.76 -2.95 -7.41
CA PRO A 221 -11.60 -2.12 -7.69
C PRO A 221 -10.48 -2.39 -6.68
N TYR A 222 -9.24 -2.22 -7.15
CA TYR A 222 -8.03 -2.47 -6.37
C TYR A 222 -7.98 -1.65 -5.07
N ASP A 223 -8.48 -0.42 -5.10
CA ASP A 223 -8.54 0.47 -3.93
C ASP A 223 -9.53 0.01 -2.85
N ALA A 224 -10.42 -0.93 -3.16
CA ALA A 224 -11.38 -1.53 -2.22
C ALA A 224 -10.89 -2.87 -1.65
N MET A 225 -9.59 -3.18 -1.72
CA MET A 225 -9.03 -4.44 -1.23
C MET A 225 -8.83 -4.48 0.30
N ASP A 226 -8.75 -3.33 0.98
CA ASP A 226 -8.52 -3.26 2.43
C ASP A 226 -9.47 -4.15 3.25
N PRO A 227 -10.80 -4.11 3.04
CA PRO A 227 -11.71 -4.99 3.78
C PRO A 227 -11.46 -6.48 3.50
N THR A 228 -10.92 -6.83 2.33
CA THR A 228 -10.59 -8.23 2.00
C THR A 228 -9.38 -8.68 2.83
N TYR A 229 -8.34 -7.84 2.93
CA TYR A 229 -7.16 -8.11 3.74
C TYR A 229 -7.47 -8.20 5.24
N GLU A 230 -8.34 -7.33 5.76
CA GLU A 230 -8.81 -7.42 7.14
C GLU A 230 -9.50 -8.76 7.44
N GLN A 231 -10.36 -9.22 6.52
CA GLN A 231 -11.05 -10.51 6.67
C GLN A 231 -10.10 -11.70 6.59
N ILE A 232 -9.06 -11.62 5.74
CA ILE A 232 -8.00 -12.63 5.68
C ILE A 232 -7.31 -12.74 7.04
N ALA A 233 -6.89 -11.62 7.62
CA ALA A 233 -6.23 -11.59 8.93
C ALA A 233 -7.11 -12.19 10.03
N ASN A 234 -8.38 -11.79 10.09
CA ASN A 234 -9.35 -12.32 11.05
C ASN A 234 -9.57 -13.84 10.89
N LEU A 235 -9.60 -14.35 9.66
CA LEU A 235 -9.77 -15.78 9.41
C LEU A 235 -8.53 -16.58 9.81
N LEU A 236 -7.33 -16.06 9.54
CA LEU A 236 -6.07 -16.71 9.94
C LEU A 236 -5.98 -16.82 11.46
N ASP A 237 -6.29 -15.73 12.18
CA ASP A 237 -6.34 -15.70 13.65
C ASP A 237 -7.39 -16.69 14.20
N ALA A 238 -8.61 -16.64 13.69
CA ALA A 238 -9.69 -17.53 14.12
C ALA A 238 -9.40 -19.03 13.91
N LYS A 239 -8.51 -19.37 12.96
CA LYS A 239 -8.09 -20.75 12.67
C LYS A 239 -6.74 -21.12 13.29
N ASP A 240 -6.09 -20.22 14.01
CA ASP A 240 -4.74 -20.42 14.56
C ASP A 240 -3.73 -20.84 13.46
N LEU A 241 -3.83 -20.22 12.28
CA LEU A 241 -2.99 -20.52 11.13
C LEU A 241 -1.88 -19.48 10.98
N GLU A 242 -0.64 -19.94 10.91
CA GLU A 242 0.51 -19.09 10.63
C GLU A 242 0.78 -19.00 9.12
N ALA A 243 0.58 -17.81 8.56
CA ALA A 243 1.03 -17.48 7.21
C ALA A 243 2.56 -17.30 7.15
N GLN A 244 3.12 -17.46 5.96
CA GLN A 244 4.46 -16.97 5.63
C GLN A 244 4.43 -15.44 5.51
N ASP A 245 5.60 -14.79 5.58
CA ASP A 245 5.74 -13.34 5.34
C ASP A 245 5.73 -13.04 3.82
N LEU A 246 4.73 -13.56 3.12
CA LEU A 246 4.62 -13.53 1.66
C LEU A 246 3.13 -13.50 1.27
N TYR A 247 2.73 -12.55 0.44
CA TYR A 247 1.40 -12.52 -0.18
C TYR A 247 1.55 -12.56 -1.70
N VAL A 248 0.67 -13.32 -2.36
CA VAL A 248 0.69 -13.45 -3.82
C VAL A 248 -0.69 -13.14 -4.37
N GLU A 249 -0.81 -12.14 -5.21
CA GLU A 249 -2.03 -11.84 -5.95
C GLU A 249 -1.95 -12.43 -7.36
N GLU A 250 -2.97 -13.21 -7.73
CA GLU A 250 -3.17 -13.72 -9.08
C GLU A 250 -4.35 -13.00 -9.72
N TYR A 251 -4.07 -12.22 -10.77
CA TYR A 251 -5.06 -11.41 -11.45
C TYR A 251 -5.81 -12.26 -12.49
N ARG A 252 -6.92 -12.87 -12.08
CA ARG A 252 -7.79 -13.67 -12.97
C ARG A 252 -8.35 -12.85 -14.12
N SER A 253 -8.61 -11.56 -13.87
CA SER A 253 -8.89 -10.55 -14.89
C SER A 253 -7.65 -9.71 -15.13
N ASP A 254 -7.30 -9.44 -16.39
CA ASP A 254 -6.08 -8.69 -16.72
C ASP A 254 -6.18 -7.22 -16.27
N PRO A 255 -5.34 -6.75 -15.32
CA PRO A 255 -5.42 -5.40 -14.77
C PRO A 255 -5.05 -4.31 -15.78
N ARG A 256 -4.42 -4.66 -16.90
CA ARG A 256 -4.03 -3.71 -17.95
C ARG A 256 -5.20 -3.31 -18.85
N THR A 257 -6.27 -4.11 -18.87
CA THR A 257 -7.39 -3.98 -19.82
C THR A 257 -8.77 -4.06 -19.19
N THR A 258 -8.89 -4.63 -17.99
CA THR A 258 -10.17 -4.78 -17.29
C THR A 258 -10.53 -3.47 -16.58
N PRO A 259 -11.80 -3.01 -16.66
CA PRO A 259 -12.28 -1.89 -15.85
C PRO A 259 -12.09 -2.15 -14.35
N PRO A 260 -11.85 -1.12 -13.51
CA PRO A 260 -11.61 -1.31 -12.08
C PRO A 260 -12.68 -2.13 -11.36
N ASP A 261 -13.96 -1.84 -11.60
CA ASP A 261 -15.08 -2.51 -10.93
C ASP A 261 -15.24 -3.99 -11.29
N ASP A 262 -14.65 -4.42 -12.40
CA ASP A 262 -14.73 -5.79 -12.92
C ASP A 262 -13.49 -6.63 -12.56
N LEU A 263 -12.54 -6.08 -11.79
CA LEU A 263 -11.35 -6.81 -11.40
C LEU A 263 -11.70 -7.99 -10.50
N VAL A 264 -11.03 -9.12 -10.77
CA VAL A 264 -11.09 -10.36 -10.01
C VAL A 264 -9.67 -10.79 -9.71
N ILE A 265 -9.33 -10.78 -8.42
CA ILE A 265 -7.98 -11.03 -7.92
C ILE A 265 -8.04 -12.16 -6.91
N ASP A 266 -7.34 -13.26 -7.16
CA ASP A 266 -7.15 -14.31 -6.16
C ASP A 266 -5.92 -13.96 -5.31
N ILE A 267 -6.14 -13.63 -4.04
CA ILE A 267 -5.11 -13.41 -3.04
C ILE A 267 -4.77 -14.77 -2.42
N TRP A 268 -3.51 -15.15 -2.53
CA TRP A 268 -2.94 -16.38 -2.02
C TRP A 268 -2.09 -16.07 -0.80
N VAL A 269 -2.34 -16.81 0.28
CA VAL A 269 -1.58 -16.71 1.54
C VAL A 269 -0.89 -18.06 1.77
N PRO A 270 0.40 -18.18 1.41
CA PRO A 270 1.21 -19.37 1.68
C PRO A 270 1.28 -19.65 3.18
N LEU A 271 1.10 -20.91 3.54
CA LEU A 271 1.13 -21.36 4.94
C LEU A 271 2.53 -21.85 5.32
N LYS A 272 2.90 -21.75 6.61
CA LYS A 272 4.15 -22.30 7.14
C LYS A 272 4.19 -23.83 7.19
#